data_AF-A0A920T2R1-F1
#
_entry.id   AF-A0A920T2R1-F1
#
_cell.length_a   1.000
_cell.length_b   1.000
_cell.length_c   1.000
_cell.angle_alpha   90.00
_cell.angle_beta   90.00
_cell.angle_gamma   90.00
#
_symmetry.space_group_name_H-M   'P 1'
#
loop_
_entity.id
_entity.type
_entity.pdbx_description
1 polymer ?
#
loop_
_entity_poly.entity_id
_entity_poly.type
_entity_poly.pdbx_seq_one_letter_code
_entity_poly.pdbx_strand_id
1 'polypeptide(L)'
;MNESDNLTAEIFIKIIGRGHKIQGNWKDGLDSVKTLLSDSAGIDTARLRLVDGSGVSRYNLTSPDQLTRFLKWSFQSKYKDDFMSTLATGGNKNGTMEKRLEKEGNLVRAKTGGLSGVSNLSGYIFSPKHGPLAFSILISGYTGSSYQAIQLQNKIVQMFDMFKPRQLKQNSKIGIVSPSYWLNEEDLNKTAGYYSDMGYRIKLGSSNQLKNGPFAGSPEQRAEDINAMFADHL
;
A
#
# COMPACT_ATOMS: atom_id res chain seq x y z
N MET A 1 -8.76 13.22 13.18
CA MET A 1 -8.28 12.00 12.49
C MET A 1 -7.91 10.85 13.44
N ASN A 2 -7.49 11.12 14.68
CA ASN A 2 -7.11 10.10 15.68
C ASN A 2 -8.19 9.03 15.96
N GLU A 3 -9.44 9.45 16.07
CA GLU A 3 -10.60 8.57 16.35
C GLU A 3 -11.31 8.06 15.10
N SER A 4 -10.94 8.55 13.91
CA SER A 4 -11.59 8.20 12.64
C SER A 4 -13.08 8.53 12.57
N ASP A 5 -13.47 9.76 12.92
CA ASP A 5 -14.87 10.22 12.87
C ASP A 5 -15.40 10.35 11.43
N ASN A 6 -16.38 9.51 11.08
CA ASN A 6 -16.95 9.44 9.74
C ASN A 6 -17.80 10.68 9.41
N LEU A 7 -18.60 11.16 10.36
CA LEU A 7 -19.53 12.27 10.15
C LEU A 7 -18.78 13.55 9.78
N THR A 8 -17.67 13.80 10.47
CA THR A 8 -16.76 14.91 10.23
C THR A 8 -16.23 14.87 8.82
N ALA A 9 -15.78 13.70 8.35
CA ALA A 9 -15.29 13.54 6.98
C ALA A 9 -16.38 13.85 5.93
N GLU A 10 -17.62 13.37 6.14
CA GLU A 10 -18.72 13.67 5.23
C GLU A 10 -19.11 15.15 5.21
N ILE A 11 -19.08 15.81 6.38
CA ILE A 11 -19.33 17.24 6.50
C ILE A 11 -18.25 18.04 5.76
N PHE A 12 -16.98 17.67 5.90
CA PHE A 12 -15.89 18.33 5.16
C PHE A 12 -16.09 18.24 3.65
N ILE A 13 -16.46 17.07 3.12
CA ILE A 13 -16.76 16.92 1.69
C ILE A 13 -17.88 17.87 1.26
N LYS A 14 -18.97 17.96 2.03
CA LYS A 14 -20.06 18.89 1.71
C LYS A 14 -19.64 20.35 1.80
N ILE A 15 -18.79 20.72 2.76
CA ILE A 15 -18.25 22.08 2.88
C ILE A 15 -17.38 22.41 1.66
N ILE A 16 -16.53 21.49 1.22
CA ILE A 16 -15.70 21.65 0.01
C ILE A 16 -16.58 21.84 -1.22
N GLY A 17 -17.65 21.06 -1.35
CA GLY A 17 -18.61 21.17 -2.45
C GLY A 17 -19.57 22.37 -2.35
N ARG A 18 -19.45 23.21 -1.31
CA ARG A 18 -20.35 24.36 -1.12
C ARG A 18 -19.84 25.56 -1.94
N GLY A 19 -20.64 25.99 -2.91
CA GLY A 19 -20.46 27.26 -3.60
C GLY A 19 -21.25 28.40 -2.96
N HIS A 20 -21.01 29.65 -3.39
CA HIS A 20 -21.75 30.83 -2.92
C HIS A 20 -23.28 30.71 -3.06
N LYS A 21 -23.76 29.98 -4.08
CA LYS A 21 -25.19 29.73 -4.34
C LYS A 21 -25.54 28.24 -4.44
N ILE A 22 -24.59 27.34 -4.16
CA ILE A 22 -24.76 25.89 -4.31
C ILE A 22 -24.68 25.24 -2.95
N GLN A 23 -25.69 24.45 -2.60
CA GLN A 23 -25.68 23.67 -1.37
C GLN A 23 -24.57 22.61 -1.44
N GLY A 24 -23.82 22.49 -0.36
CA GLY A 24 -22.78 21.48 -0.20
C GLY A 24 -23.32 20.06 -0.39
N ASN A 25 -22.75 19.33 -1.35
CA ASN A 25 -23.13 17.96 -1.66
C ASN A 25 -21.88 17.10 -1.92
N TRP A 26 -22.06 15.78 -1.90
CA TRP A 26 -20.96 14.84 -2.08
C TRP A 26 -20.31 14.92 -3.45
N LYS A 27 -21.11 15.04 -4.51
CA LYS A 27 -20.60 15.00 -5.88
C LYS A 27 -19.58 16.12 -6.10
N ASP A 28 -20.00 17.36 -5.85
CA ASP A 28 -19.15 18.53 -6.09
C ASP A 28 -17.94 18.55 -5.15
N GLY A 29 -18.11 18.11 -3.91
CA GLY A 29 -17.03 18.00 -2.94
C GLY A 29 -15.97 16.96 -3.34
N LEU A 30 -16.40 15.76 -3.77
CA LEU A 30 -15.52 14.70 -4.21
C LEU A 30 -14.84 15.03 -5.54
N ASP A 31 -15.54 15.68 -6.46
CA ASP A 31 -14.95 16.15 -7.74
C ASP A 31 -13.89 17.23 -7.49
N SER A 32 -14.11 18.12 -6.51
CA SER A 32 -13.11 19.10 -6.07
C SER A 32 -11.88 18.43 -5.44
N VAL A 33 -12.08 17.39 -4.62
CA VAL A 33 -10.98 16.59 -4.05
C VAL A 33 -10.18 15.90 -5.16
N LYS A 34 -10.85 15.27 -6.13
CA LYS A 34 -10.16 14.64 -7.27
C LYS A 34 -9.36 15.64 -8.08
N THR A 35 -9.92 16.83 -8.34
CA THR A 35 -9.23 17.91 -9.05
C THR A 35 -7.96 18.32 -8.30
N LEU A 36 -8.05 18.54 -6.98
CA LEU A 36 -6.88 18.83 -6.14
C LEU A 36 -5.81 17.73 -6.23
N LEU A 37 -6.21 16.46 -6.12
CA LEU A 37 -5.28 15.32 -6.16
C LEU A 37 -4.60 15.19 -7.53
N SER A 38 -5.34 15.44 -8.61
CA SER A 38 -4.81 15.47 -9.98
C SER A 38 -3.80 16.60 -10.13
N ASP A 39 -4.24 17.83 -9.89
CA ASP A 39 -3.49 19.05 -10.24
C ASP A 39 -2.29 19.28 -9.33
N SER A 40 -2.41 18.95 -8.03
CA SER A 40 -1.38 19.24 -7.04
C SER A 40 -0.48 18.04 -6.76
N ALA A 41 -1.04 16.84 -6.64
CA ALA A 41 -0.29 15.63 -6.27
C ALA A 41 0.09 14.75 -7.48
N GLY A 42 -0.32 15.11 -8.71
CA GLY A 42 -0.01 14.35 -9.92
C GLY A 42 -0.61 12.94 -9.90
N ILE A 43 -1.73 12.76 -9.20
CA ILE A 43 -2.38 11.46 -9.06
C ILE A 43 -3.36 11.27 -10.22
N ASP A 44 -3.18 10.18 -10.98
CA ASP A 44 -4.19 9.75 -11.95
C ASP A 44 -5.48 9.36 -11.21
N THR A 45 -6.51 10.19 -11.37
CA THR A 45 -7.81 10.01 -10.74
C THR A 45 -8.78 9.18 -11.59
N ALA A 46 -8.42 8.78 -12.82
CA ALA A 46 -9.27 7.94 -13.65
C ALA A 46 -9.52 6.56 -13.01
N ARG A 47 -8.55 6.06 -12.23
CA ARG A 47 -8.64 4.81 -11.47
C ARG A 47 -8.97 5.01 -9.98
N LEU A 48 -9.14 6.26 -9.54
CA LEU A 48 -9.52 6.59 -8.18
C LEU A 48 -11.05 6.70 -8.10
N ARG A 49 -11.68 5.82 -7.32
CA ARG A 49 -13.12 5.91 -7.05
C ARG A 49 -13.33 6.39 -5.63
N LEU A 50 -13.86 7.59 -5.49
CA LEU A 50 -14.33 8.14 -4.22
C LEU A 50 -15.86 8.21 -4.27
N VAL A 51 -16.52 7.57 -3.32
CA VAL A 51 -17.98 7.53 -3.17
C VAL A 51 -18.41 8.30 -1.91
N ASP A 52 -17.54 8.36 -0.90
CA ASP A 52 -17.74 9.12 0.32
C ASP A 52 -16.41 9.71 0.83
N GLY A 53 -16.47 10.53 1.88
CA GLY A 53 -15.29 11.15 2.50
C GLY A 53 -14.64 10.29 3.58
N SER A 54 -15.42 9.44 4.24
CA SER A 54 -15.00 8.67 5.41
C SER A 54 -14.27 7.37 5.07
N GLY A 55 -14.49 6.80 3.89
CA GLY A 55 -13.96 5.49 3.52
C GLY A 55 -14.86 4.31 3.93
N VAL A 56 -16.08 4.56 4.43
CA VAL A 56 -17.01 3.50 4.87
C VAL A 56 -17.60 2.73 3.68
N SER A 57 -17.83 3.42 2.57
CA SER A 57 -18.33 2.80 1.34
C SER A 57 -17.33 1.80 0.80
N ARG A 58 -17.81 0.57 0.59
CA ARG A 58 -17.05 -0.51 -0.06
C ARG A 58 -16.76 -0.23 -1.55
N TYR A 59 -17.38 0.81 -2.11
CA TYR A 59 -17.16 1.23 -3.48
C TYR A 59 -16.03 2.26 -3.62
N ASN A 60 -15.40 2.67 -2.51
CA ASN A 60 -14.16 3.43 -2.56
C ASN A 60 -13.03 2.52 -3.08
N LEU A 61 -12.29 2.99 -4.09
CA LEU A 61 -11.17 2.27 -4.68
C LEU A 61 -9.98 3.22 -4.80
N THR A 62 -8.85 2.81 -4.21
CA THR A 62 -7.56 3.46 -4.31
C THR A 62 -6.44 2.43 -4.33
N SER A 63 -5.20 2.85 -4.63
CA SER A 63 -4.02 2.01 -4.60
C SER A 63 -2.98 2.52 -3.58
N PRO A 64 -2.07 1.64 -3.09
CA PRO A 64 -0.97 2.07 -2.22
C PRO A 64 -0.08 3.14 -2.87
N ASP A 65 0.07 3.08 -4.19
CA ASP A 65 0.83 4.05 -4.98
C ASP A 65 0.15 5.43 -5.00
N GLN A 66 -1.18 5.50 -5.17
CA GLN A 66 -1.91 6.77 -5.09
C GLN A 66 -1.80 7.38 -3.68
N LEU A 67 -1.95 6.58 -2.63
CA LEU A 67 -1.83 7.04 -1.24
C LEU A 67 -0.41 7.52 -0.90
N THR A 68 0.63 6.79 -1.32
CA THR A 68 2.01 7.21 -1.07
C THR A 68 2.40 8.45 -1.87
N ARG A 69 1.89 8.65 -3.09
CA ARG A 69 2.04 9.92 -3.83
C ARG A 69 1.37 11.08 -3.10
N PHE A 70 0.15 10.90 -2.61
CA PHE A 70 -0.54 11.91 -1.81
C PHE A 70 0.25 12.27 -0.56
N LEU A 71 0.73 11.27 0.19
CA LEU A 71 1.55 11.49 1.38
C LEU A 71 2.85 12.23 1.03
N LYS A 72 3.52 11.85 -0.05
CA LYS A 72 4.74 12.54 -0.51
C LYS A 72 4.48 14.00 -0.85
N TRP A 73 3.41 14.28 -1.61
CA TRP A 73 3.00 15.65 -1.94
C TRP A 73 2.66 16.45 -0.67
N SER A 74 1.85 15.88 0.22
CA SER A 74 1.45 16.53 1.49
C SER A 74 2.68 16.90 2.32
N PHE A 75 3.66 15.99 2.42
CA PHE A 75 4.92 16.22 3.13
C PHE A 75 5.79 17.32 2.51
N GLN A 76 5.67 17.57 1.21
CA GLN A 76 6.39 18.61 0.48
C GLN A 76 5.62 19.94 0.40
N SER A 77 4.34 19.94 0.76
CA SER A 77 3.47 21.12 0.71
C SER A 77 3.65 22.03 1.92
N LYS A 78 3.12 23.26 1.82
CA LYS A 78 3.00 24.18 2.96
C LYS A 78 2.09 23.66 4.10
N TYR A 79 1.29 22.62 3.84
CA TYR A 79 0.35 22.02 4.80
C TYR A 79 0.94 20.85 5.56
N LYS A 80 2.23 20.55 5.36
CA LYS A 80 2.94 19.41 5.94
C LYS A 80 2.68 19.27 7.44
N ASP A 81 2.95 20.32 8.21
CA ASP A 81 2.91 20.24 9.67
C ASP A 81 1.47 20.08 10.19
N ASP A 82 0.52 20.81 9.60
CA ASP A 82 -0.90 20.67 9.90
C ASP A 82 -1.36 19.24 9.63
N PHE A 83 -1.07 18.70 8.43
CA PHE A 83 -1.47 17.36 8.06
C PHE A 83 -0.83 16.29 8.97
N MET A 84 0.48 16.38 9.22
CA MET A 84 1.18 15.42 10.10
C MET A 84 0.66 15.45 11.54
N SER A 85 0.22 16.63 12.03
CA SER A 85 -0.35 16.77 13.38
C SER A 85 -1.67 15.99 13.54
N THR A 86 -2.40 15.79 12.45
CA THR A 86 -3.68 15.06 12.47
C THR A 86 -3.52 13.54 12.56
N LEU A 87 -2.36 13.00 12.17
CA LEU A 87 -2.09 11.56 12.16
C LEU A 87 -1.72 11.05 13.55
N ALA A 88 -2.23 9.87 13.90
CA ALA A 88 -1.96 9.24 15.17
C ALA A 88 -0.53 8.70 15.22
N THR A 89 0.18 8.96 16.32
CA THR A 89 1.47 8.33 16.60
C THR A 89 1.33 6.89 17.06
N GLY A 90 2.41 6.10 17.01
CA GLY A 90 2.44 4.78 17.64
C GLY A 90 2.16 4.87 19.13
N GLY A 91 1.30 3.99 19.66
CA GLY A 91 0.90 3.99 21.06
C GLY A 91 0.01 5.16 21.51
N ASN A 92 -0.56 5.93 20.58
CA ASN A 92 -1.37 7.10 20.93
C ASN A 92 -2.66 6.69 21.67
N LYS A 93 -2.80 7.15 22.92
CA LYS A 93 -3.91 6.83 23.83
C LYS A 93 -5.27 7.26 23.25
N ASN A 94 -6.32 6.52 23.59
CA ASN A 94 -7.70 6.81 23.19
C ASN A 94 -7.87 6.93 21.66
N GLY A 95 -7.07 6.19 20.90
CA GLY A 95 -7.01 6.30 19.45
C GLY A 95 -6.80 4.96 18.78
N THR A 96 -6.94 4.95 17.45
CA THR A 96 -6.83 3.70 16.66
C THR A 96 -5.43 3.08 16.62
N MET A 97 -4.42 3.78 17.16
CA MET A 97 -3.03 3.35 17.28
C MET A 97 -2.60 3.01 18.72
N GLU A 98 -3.51 3.06 19.70
CA GLU A 98 -3.18 2.92 21.13
C GLU A 98 -2.38 1.66 21.46
N LYS A 99 -2.76 0.51 20.89
CA LYS A 99 -2.09 -0.78 21.10
C LYS A 99 -1.19 -1.17 19.92
N ARG A 100 -0.77 -0.20 19.12
CA ARG A 100 -0.01 -0.42 17.87
C ARG A 100 1.26 0.39 17.89
N LEU A 101 2.37 -0.26 17.57
CA LEU A 101 3.65 0.40 17.35
C LEU A 101 4.10 1.26 18.55
N GLU A 102 3.80 0.82 19.78
CA GLU A 102 4.11 1.55 21.02
C GLU A 102 5.61 1.82 21.17
N LYS A 103 6.45 0.86 20.75
CA LYS A 103 7.91 0.98 20.80
C LYS A 103 8.43 2.05 19.84
N GLU A 104 7.81 2.16 18.67
CA GLU A 104 8.21 3.13 17.65
C GLU A 104 7.72 4.54 18.01
N GLY A 105 6.58 4.64 18.70
CA GLY A 105 6.09 5.90 19.26
C GLY A 105 5.97 7.01 18.22
N ASN A 106 6.71 8.09 18.43
CA ASN A 106 6.72 9.26 17.54
C ASN A 106 7.43 9.03 16.19
N LEU A 107 8.17 7.93 16.04
CA LEU A 107 8.83 7.57 14.77
C LEU A 107 7.80 7.14 13.72
N VAL A 108 6.56 6.84 14.12
CA VAL A 108 5.50 6.48 13.19
C VAL A 108 4.31 7.42 13.40
N ARG A 109 3.77 7.94 12.29
CA ARG A 109 2.51 8.67 12.25
C ARG A 109 1.64 8.07 11.16
N ALA A 110 0.48 7.54 11.50
CA ALA A 110 -0.33 6.81 10.54
C ALA A 110 -1.83 6.99 10.75
N LYS A 111 -2.58 6.73 9.68
CA LYS A 111 -4.02 6.56 9.69
C LYS A 111 -4.37 5.09 9.47
N THR A 112 -5.27 4.60 10.32
CA THR A 112 -5.84 3.26 10.23
C THR A 112 -7.10 3.27 9.36
N GLY A 113 -7.45 2.13 8.77
CA GLY A 113 -8.75 1.91 8.14
C GLY A 113 -9.18 0.47 8.37
N GLY A 114 -10.42 0.24 8.77
CA GLY A 114 -10.91 -1.10 9.08
C GLY A 114 -12.37 -1.27 8.68
N LEU A 115 -12.65 -2.35 7.95
CA LEU A 115 -13.99 -2.86 7.67
C LEU A 115 -13.94 -4.39 7.76
N SER A 116 -15.10 -5.05 7.76
CA SER A 116 -15.12 -6.52 7.65
C SER A 116 -14.42 -6.95 6.35
N GLY A 117 -13.37 -7.77 6.50
CA GLY A 117 -12.48 -8.25 5.44
C GLY A 117 -11.47 -7.24 4.90
N VAL A 118 -11.31 -6.07 5.53
CA VAL A 118 -10.39 -5.01 5.09
C VAL A 118 -9.65 -4.39 6.28
N SER A 119 -8.33 -4.26 6.16
CA SER A 119 -7.47 -3.62 7.14
C SER A 119 -6.38 -2.86 6.42
N ASN A 120 -6.27 -1.57 6.74
CA ASN A 120 -5.39 -0.62 6.06
C ASN A 120 -4.58 0.18 7.09
N LEU A 121 -3.34 0.50 6.72
CA LEU A 121 -2.47 1.40 7.47
C LEU A 121 -1.62 2.20 6.50
N SER A 122 -1.69 3.53 6.55
CA SER A 122 -0.89 4.42 5.70
C SER A 122 -0.38 5.61 6.49
N GLY A 123 0.81 6.11 6.17
CA GLY A 123 1.39 7.24 6.88
C GLY A 123 2.87 7.45 6.64
N TYR A 124 3.55 7.97 7.66
CA TYR A 124 4.97 8.29 7.64
C TYR A 124 5.72 7.47 8.69
N ILE A 125 6.95 7.13 8.33
CA ILE A 125 7.95 6.57 9.23
C ILE A 125 9.16 7.51 9.20
N PHE A 126 9.62 7.94 10.36
CA PHE A 126 10.79 8.81 10.52
C PHE A 126 11.99 7.93 10.86
N SER A 127 12.61 7.32 9.85
CA SER A 127 13.79 6.48 10.07
C SER A 127 15.01 7.36 10.35
N PRO A 128 15.75 7.11 11.45
CA PRO A 128 17.02 7.79 11.71
C PRO A 128 18.06 7.54 10.61
N LYS A 129 17.96 6.41 9.90
CA LYS A 129 18.91 5.95 8.88
C LYS A 129 18.54 6.37 7.47
N HIS A 130 17.25 6.38 7.14
CA HIS A 130 16.75 6.58 5.79
C HIS A 130 15.98 7.90 5.60
N GLY A 131 15.78 8.66 6.67
CA GLY A 131 14.95 9.85 6.68
C GLY A 131 13.45 9.52 6.66
N PRO A 132 12.60 10.51 6.36
CA PRO A 132 11.15 10.32 6.28
C PRO A 132 10.75 9.40 5.12
N LEU A 133 9.96 8.38 5.42
CA LEU A 133 9.43 7.42 4.46
C LEU A 133 7.90 7.49 4.47
N ALA A 134 7.28 7.66 3.30
CA ALA A 134 5.84 7.47 3.15
C ALA A 134 5.54 6.00 2.86
N PHE A 135 4.50 5.45 3.50
CA PHE A 135 4.10 4.06 3.31
C PHE A 135 2.58 3.92 3.20
N SER A 136 2.14 2.86 2.53
CA SER A 136 0.74 2.45 2.48
C SER A 136 0.63 0.93 2.38
N ILE A 137 -0.12 0.34 3.30
CA ILE A 137 -0.38 -1.10 3.37
C ILE A 137 -1.90 -1.28 3.34
N LEU A 138 -2.40 -1.87 2.26
CA LEU A 138 -3.82 -2.14 2.06
C LEU A 138 -4.04 -3.66 2.00
N ILE A 139 -4.82 -4.21 2.92
CA ILE A 139 -5.10 -5.64 2.99
C ILE A 139 -6.62 -5.83 2.88
N SER A 140 -7.05 -6.50 1.82
CA SER A 140 -8.46 -6.74 1.52
C SER A 140 -8.72 -8.21 1.21
N GLY A 141 -9.94 -8.68 1.46
CA GLY A 141 -10.39 -10.02 1.09
C GLY A 141 -9.95 -11.13 2.04
N TYR A 142 -9.41 -10.80 3.22
CA TYR A 142 -9.11 -11.82 4.24
C TYR A 142 -10.40 -12.27 4.94
N THR A 143 -10.40 -13.51 5.40
CA THR A 143 -11.47 -14.07 6.23
C THR A 143 -11.04 -14.14 7.70
N GLY A 144 -12.01 -14.11 8.62
CA GLY A 144 -11.74 -14.18 10.05
C GLY A 144 -11.26 -12.87 10.67
N SER A 145 -10.39 -12.97 11.69
CA SER A 145 -10.01 -11.83 12.54
C SER A 145 -9.07 -10.85 11.84
N SER A 146 -9.38 -9.55 11.95
CA SER A 146 -8.49 -8.46 11.52
C SER A 146 -7.15 -8.43 12.25
N TYR A 147 -7.05 -9.13 13.40
CA TYR A 147 -5.83 -9.20 14.20
C TYR A 147 -4.62 -9.65 13.38
N GLN A 148 -4.75 -10.68 12.55
CA GLN A 148 -3.63 -11.19 11.75
C GLN A 148 -3.13 -10.15 10.75
N ALA A 149 -4.05 -9.46 10.06
CA ALA A 149 -3.73 -8.37 9.14
C ALA A 149 -3.06 -7.19 9.86
N ILE A 150 -3.56 -6.83 11.06
CA ILE A 150 -2.97 -5.77 11.89
C ILE A 150 -1.55 -6.15 12.34
N GLN A 151 -1.32 -7.40 12.76
CA GLN A 151 0.00 -7.87 13.15
C GLN A 151 0.97 -7.87 11.97
N LEU A 152 0.51 -8.27 10.77
CA LEU A 152 1.30 -8.19 9.55
C LEU A 152 1.70 -6.74 9.22
N GLN A 153 0.74 -5.81 9.26
CA GLN A 153 1.01 -4.38 9.07
C GLN A 153 2.05 -3.87 10.06
N ASN A 154 1.90 -4.21 11.35
CA ASN A 154 2.81 -3.77 12.39
C ASN A 154 4.22 -4.31 12.13
N LYS A 155 4.37 -5.61 11.81
CA LYS A 155 5.66 -6.22 11.46
C LYS A 155 6.32 -5.55 10.25
N ILE A 156 5.54 -5.28 9.19
CA ILE A 156 6.02 -4.56 8.00
C ILE A 156 6.52 -3.17 8.41
N VAL A 157 5.76 -2.43 9.21
CA VAL A 157 6.22 -1.11 9.66
C VAL A 157 7.49 -1.24 10.49
N GLN A 158 7.54 -2.13 11.49
CA GLN A 158 8.70 -2.32 12.38
C GLN A 158 9.99 -2.69 11.66
N MET A 159 9.89 -3.30 10.48
CA MET A 159 11.05 -3.62 9.66
C MET A 159 11.65 -2.38 8.97
N PHE A 160 11.13 -1.14 9.15
CA PHE A 160 11.54 0.08 8.43
C PHE A 160 13.04 0.36 8.39
N ASP A 161 13.79 0.00 9.43
CA ASP A 161 15.25 0.16 9.45
C ASP A 161 15.99 -0.81 8.50
N MET A 162 15.28 -1.84 8.01
CA MET A 162 15.70 -2.77 6.97
C MET A 162 15.21 -2.38 5.56
N PHE A 163 14.27 -1.42 5.41
CA PHE A 163 13.48 -1.24 4.18
C PHE A 163 14.18 -0.62 2.98
N LYS A 164 15.47 -0.29 3.08
CA LYS A 164 16.28 -0.18 1.88
C LYS A 164 16.96 -1.53 1.68
N PRO A 165 16.32 -2.52 1.01
CA PRO A 165 17.02 -3.73 0.62
C PRO A 165 18.26 -3.28 -0.13
N ARG A 166 19.40 -3.91 0.20
CA ARG A 166 20.64 -3.62 -0.51
C ARG A 166 20.35 -3.81 -1.99
N GLN A 167 20.79 -2.84 -2.79
CA GLN A 167 20.71 -2.97 -4.25
C GLN A 167 21.26 -4.34 -4.63
N LEU A 168 20.53 -5.07 -5.49
CA LEU A 168 21.00 -6.36 -5.98
C LEU A 168 22.37 -6.15 -6.61
N LYS A 169 23.36 -6.88 -6.09
CA LYS A 169 24.71 -6.81 -6.62
C LYS A 169 24.72 -7.49 -7.99
N GLN A 170 25.64 -7.08 -8.85
CA GLN A 170 25.92 -7.86 -10.05
C GLN A 170 26.23 -9.30 -9.64
N ASN A 171 25.79 -10.27 -10.44
CA ASN A 171 25.88 -11.72 -10.18
C ASN A 171 24.94 -12.24 -9.06
N SER A 172 24.04 -11.41 -8.51
CA SER A 172 22.94 -11.88 -7.66
C SER A 172 22.00 -12.81 -8.44
N LYS A 173 21.38 -13.76 -7.73
CA LYS A 173 20.44 -14.72 -8.30
C LYS A 173 19.01 -14.15 -8.30
N ILE A 174 18.32 -14.23 -9.42
CA ILE A 174 16.91 -13.85 -9.59
C ILE A 174 16.12 -15.12 -9.95
N GLY A 175 15.10 -15.43 -9.14
CA GLY A 175 14.14 -16.48 -9.43
C GLY A 175 13.01 -15.96 -10.31
N ILE A 176 12.69 -16.67 -11.39
CA ILE A 176 11.52 -16.38 -12.23
C ILE A 176 10.54 -17.55 -12.06
N VAL A 177 9.33 -17.26 -11.60
CA VAL A 177 8.26 -18.24 -11.33
C VAL A 177 6.95 -17.76 -11.93
N SER A 178 6.02 -18.68 -12.16
CA SER A 178 4.66 -18.40 -12.63
C SER A 178 3.67 -18.60 -11.48
N PRO A 179 3.43 -17.59 -10.61
CA PRO A 179 2.63 -17.75 -9.40
C PRO A 179 1.13 -17.85 -9.66
N SER A 180 0.69 -17.66 -10.91
CA SER A 180 -0.72 -17.66 -11.31
C SER A 180 -0.93 -18.36 -12.65
N TYR A 181 -0.92 -17.60 -13.75
CA TYR A 181 -1.06 -18.11 -15.12
C TYR A 181 0.29 -18.63 -15.62
N TRP A 182 0.26 -19.61 -16.53
CA TRP A 182 1.48 -20.02 -17.21
C TRP A 182 1.95 -18.88 -18.13
N LEU A 183 3.26 -18.65 -18.17
CA LEU A 183 3.90 -17.74 -19.12
C LEU A 183 4.18 -18.49 -20.42
N ASN A 184 4.04 -17.82 -21.57
CA ASN A 184 4.56 -18.39 -22.80
C ASN A 184 6.10 -18.39 -22.77
N GLU A 185 6.69 -19.30 -23.53
CA GLU A 185 8.14 -19.54 -23.51
C GLU A 185 8.95 -18.35 -24.04
N GLU A 186 8.39 -17.59 -25.00
CA GLU A 186 9.02 -16.40 -25.56
C GLU A 186 9.18 -15.29 -24.50
N ASP A 187 8.12 -14.98 -23.76
CA ASP A 187 8.14 -13.98 -22.69
C ASP A 187 9.06 -14.41 -21.54
N LEU A 188 9.07 -15.71 -21.21
CA LEU A 188 9.96 -16.26 -20.20
C LEU A 188 11.43 -16.08 -20.61
N ASN A 189 11.78 -16.47 -21.84
CA ASN A 189 13.13 -16.35 -22.38
C ASN A 189 13.58 -14.90 -22.50
N LYS A 190 12.69 -14.00 -22.95
CA LYS A 190 12.95 -12.57 -23.02
C LYS A 190 13.21 -11.96 -21.64
N THR A 191 12.39 -12.33 -20.65
CA THR A 191 12.56 -11.86 -19.26
C THR A 191 13.87 -12.38 -18.67
N ALA A 192 14.17 -13.66 -18.84
CA ALA A 192 15.41 -14.27 -18.39
C ALA A 192 16.65 -13.63 -19.06
N GLY A 193 16.60 -13.41 -20.37
CA GLY A 193 17.66 -12.75 -21.14
C GLY A 193 17.92 -11.33 -20.64
N TYR A 194 16.87 -10.52 -20.49
CA TYR A 194 16.97 -9.15 -20.00
C TYR A 194 17.76 -9.04 -18.68
N TYR A 195 17.44 -9.88 -17.69
CA TYR A 195 18.16 -9.87 -16.41
C TYR A 195 19.55 -10.51 -16.50
N SER A 196 19.74 -11.48 -17.39
CA SER A 196 21.06 -12.09 -17.61
C SER A 196 22.04 -11.09 -18.22
N ASP A 197 21.59 -10.25 -19.17
CA ASP A 197 22.37 -9.18 -19.79
C ASP A 197 22.76 -8.09 -18.78
N MET A 198 21.92 -7.87 -17.77
CA MET A 198 22.25 -7.02 -16.61
C MET A 198 23.25 -7.68 -15.62
N GLY A 199 23.70 -8.91 -15.90
CA GLY A 199 24.67 -9.65 -15.12
C GLY A 199 24.09 -10.41 -13.93
N TYR A 200 22.79 -10.72 -13.91
CA TYR A 200 22.16 -11.55 -12.87
C TYR A 200 22.15 -13.03 -13.25
N ARG A 201 22.17 -13.92 -12.25
CA ARG A 201 22.00 -15.37 -12.45
C ARG A 201 20.53 -15.72 -12.40
N ILE A 202 19.99 -16.39 -13.41
CA ILE A 202 18.56 -16.74 -13.45
C ILE A 202 18.34 -18.16 -12.94
N LYS A 203 17.37 -18.33 -12.04
CA LYS A 203 16.81 -19.63 -11.61
C LYS A 203 15.36 -19.69 -12.10
N LEU A 204 15.08 -20.55 -13.06
CA LEU A 204 13.70 -20.78 -13.50
C LEU A 204 13.02 -21.75 -12.54
N GLY A 205 11.83 -21.40 -12.08
CA GLY A 205 10.97 -22.28 -11.28
C GLY A 205 10.24 -23.32 -12.10
N SER A 206 9.85 -24.40 -11.42
CA SER A 206 9.11 -25.52 -12.03
C SER A 206 7.74 -25.10 -12.53
N SER A 207 7.10 -24.12 -11.87
CA SER A 207 5.77 -23.60 -12.25
C SER A 207 5.73 -23.05 -13.68
N ASN A 208 6.86 -22.58 -14.22
CA ASN A 208 6.93 -22.03 -15.58
C ASN A 208 6.64 -23.08 -16.68
N GLN A 209 6.72 -24.37 -16.37
CA GLN A 209 6.47 -25.46 -17.32
C GLN A 209 5.14 -26.18 -17.07
N LEU A 210 4.47 -25.87 -15.96
CA LEU A 210 3.22 -26.53 -15.57
C LEU A 210 2.03 -25.85 -16.24
N LYS A 211 1.05 -26.64 -16.66
CA LYS A 211 -0.20 -26.15 -17.24
C LYS A 211 -1.38 -26.91 -16.67
N ASN A 212 -2.32 -26.17 -16.07
CA ASN A 212 -3.60 -26.66 -15.61
C ASN A 212 -4.69 -25.66 -16.02
N GLY A 213 -5.25 -25.87 -17.21
CA GLY A 213 -6.09 -24.87 -17.86
C GLY A 213 -5.34 -23.55 -18.05
N PRO A 214 -5.86 -22.41 -17.56
CA PRO A 214 -5.16 -21.15 -17.66
C PRO A 214 -4.02 -21.00 -16.62
N PHE A 215 -3.96 -21.85 -15.60
CA PHE A 215 -3.04 -21.71 -14.48
C PHE A 215 -1.74 -22.50 -14.66
N ALA A 216 -0.68 -22.05 -14.00
CA ALA A 216 0.65 -22.67 -13.95
C ALA A 216 0.68 -23.84 -12.95
N GLY A 217 -0.03 -24.93 -13.25
CA GLY A 217 -0.18 -26.07 -12.33
C GLY A 217 -1.19 -25.83 -11.21
N SER A 218 -1.16 -26.67 -10.17
CA SER A 218 -2.05 -26.54 -9.00
C SER A 218 -1.63 -25.36 -8.08
N PRO A 219 -2.52 -24.87 -7.19
CA PRO A 219 -2.15 -23.90 -6.16
C PRO A 219 -0.97 -24.35 -5.29
N GLU A 220 -0.91 -25.64 -4.94
CA GLU A 220 0.14 -26.24 -4.12
C GLU A 220 1.48 -26.20 -4.85
N GLN A 221 1.51 -26.62 -6.13
CA GLN A 221 2.73 -26.58 -6.96
C GLN A 221 3.28 -25.15 -7.11
N ARG A 222 2.42 -24.15 -7.28
CA ARG A 222 2.83 -22.75 -7.38
C ARG A 222 3.38 -22.21 -6.06
N ALA A 223 2.77 -22.59 -4.93
CA ALA A 223 3.25 -22.21 -3.61
C ALA A 223 4.61 -22.86 -3.28
N GLU A 224 4.76 -24.15 -3.60
CA GLU A 224 6.01 -24.89 -3.42
C GLU A 224 7.16 -24.30 -4.24
N ASP A 225 6.91 -23.96 -5.51
CA ASP A 225 7.93 -23.38 -6.38
C ASP A 225 8.41 -22.01 -5.87
N ILE A 226 7.50 -21.16 -5.38
CA ILE A 226 7.87 -19.90 -4.72
C ILE A 226 8.77 -20.18 -3.50
N ASN A 227 8.37 -21.11 -2.63
CA ASN A 227 9.16 -21.44 -1.44
C ASN A 227 10.55 -22.00 -1.80
N ALA A 228 10.64 -22.81 -2.86
CA ALA A 228 11.90 -23.37 -3.36
C ALA A 228 12.88 -22.29 -3.88
N MET A 229 12.39 -21.12 -4.30
CA MET A 229 13.27 -19.99 -4.66
C MET A 229 14.02 -19.41 -3.46
N PHE A 230 13.51 -19.60 -2.24
CA PHE A 230 14.11 -19.10 -1.00
C PHE A 230 14.77 -20.21 -0.16
N ALA A 231 14.78 -21.45 -0.65
CA ALA A 231 15.37 -22.59 0.05
C ALA A 231 16.89 -22.71 -0.12
N ASP A 232 17.50 -21.93 -1.01
CA ASP A 232 18.95 -21.92 -1.20
C ASP A 232 19.61 -21.37 0.10
N HIS A 233 20.39 -22.20 0.80
CA HIS A 233 21.20 -21.74 1.92
C HIS A 233 22.28 -20.76 1.42
N LEU A 234 22.45 -19.64 2.13
CA LEU A 234 23.50 -18.64 1.87
C LEU A 234 24.90 -19.19 2.14
#